data_AF-A0A2V7TKF4-F1
#
_entry.id   AF-A0A2V7TKF4-F1
#
_cell.length_a   1.000
_cell.length_b   1.000
_cell.length_c   1.000
_cell.angle_alpha   90.00
_cell.angle_beta   90.00
_cell.angle_gamma   90.00
#
_symmetry.space_group_name_H-M   'P 1'
#
loop_
_entity.id
_entity.type
_entity.pdbx_description
1 polymer ?
#
loop_
_entity_poly.entity_id
_entity_poly.type
_entity_poly.pdbx_seq_one_letter_code
_entity_poly.pdbx_strand_id
1 'polypeptide(L)'
;MTQTQKLLVAIGVLAVAGIAANRLAPGVAKGGPGDACRRFADEARRTCYSQLLSERLKRQGVADAVATLDALAAADPEAAEHAHEYAHGIGIEAFGISTDIPATFTACGDGFSSGCRHGVIQAYFESRDKVTQPEVEALCQPFKQPGASRWVLFQCVHGMGHGLTMLYAHDLPRALTDCDLLSDGWDRESCYGGAFMESVINATAPHHPATMLAAQSHHHMMGGTTFKAMDAADPLYPCSIMAERYLNACYQMQTSVMLNLNHGNIGDAAKSCERAPVRVRPVCFQSLGRDITSYTSRDPQKTADLCHKAAEPYRPACYFGAVKALVDWTATTGAAFAFCQLVVTEAGGPTCYHALGEEIATLLASLPEREQQCVRAGEPKAIDACRQGAGIPVSR
;
A
#
# COMPACT_ATOMS: atom_id res chain seq x y z
N MET A 1 54.99 -82.96 37.72
CA MET A 1 54.93 -82.26 39.02
C MET A 1 54.49 -80.83 38.76
N THR A 2 53.47 -80.37 39.51
CA THR A 2 53.09 -78.96 39.82
C THR A 2 52.70 -78.04 38.66
N GLN A 3 51.43 -77.59 38.56
CA GLN A 3 50.88 -76.32 39.12
C GLN A 3 51.47 -75.09 38.37
N THR A 4 50.79 -74.05 37.88
CA THR A 4 49.53 -73.39 38.28
C THR A 4 49.22 -72.26 37.26
N GLN A 5 47.92 -71.98 37.05
CA GLN A 5 47.28 -70.65 36.99
C GLN A 5 47.54 -69.57 35.90
N LYS A 6 46.39 -69.05 35.44
CA LYS A 6 45.96 -67.64 35.24
C LYS A 6 45.87 -67.08 33.81
N LEU A 7 44.60 -67.02 33.38
CA LEU A 7 43.91 -66.05 32.52
C LEU A 7 44.61 -64.69 32.31
N LEU A 8 44.54 -64.15 31.08
CA LEU A 8 43.86 -62.86 30.78
C LEU A 8 43.76 -62.60 29.26
N VAL A 9 42.72 -61.83 28.93
CA VAL A 9 42.08 -61.60 27.63
C VAL A 9 42.81 -60.54 26.80
N ALA A 10 42.86 -60.72 25.47
CA ALA A 10 42.99 -59.65 24.49
C ALA A 10 42.30 -60.04 23.17
N ILE A 11 41.07 -59.56 22.94
CA ILE A 11 40.39 -59.63 21.64
C ILE A 11 40.69 -58.32 20.90
N GLY A 12 41.53 -58.43 19.87
CA GLY A 12 41.84 -57.37 18.92
C GLY A 12 40.74 -57.21 17.87
N VAL A 13 40.47 -55.94 17.57
CA VAL A 13 39.49 -55.40 16.62
C VAL A 13 39.78 -55.84 15.18
N LEU A 14 38.75 -56.32 14.48
CA LEU A 14 38.70 -56.35 13.01
C LEU A 14 37.47 -55.57 12.54
N ALA A 15 37.75 -54.50 11.80
CA ALA A 15 36.79 -53.62 11.17
C ALA A 15 36.15 -54.27 9.94
N VAL A 16 34.84 -54.07 9.77
CA VAL A 16 34.18 -54.13 8.46
C VAL A 16 33.25 -52.92 8.35
N ALA A 17 33.49 -52.14 7.30
CA ALA A 17 32.80 -50.91 6.96
C ALA A 17 31.32 -51.17 6.60
N GLY A 18 30.42 -50.46 7.27
CA GLY A 18 29.03 -50.30 6.87
C GLY A 18 28.82 -48.89 6.31
N ILE A 19 28.43 -48.80 5.05
CA ILE A 19 28.01 -47.57 4.38
C ILE A 19 26.70 -47.11 5.04
N ALA A 20 26.78 -46.08 5.91
CA ALA A 20 25.62 -45.41 6.44
C ALA A 20 25.12 -44.37 5.42
N ALA A 21 23.97 -44.64 4.81
CA ALA A 21 23.17 -43.64 4.12
C ALA A 21 22.70 -42.60 5.15
N ASN A 22 23.47 -41.53 5.31
CA ASN A 22 23.06 -40.41 6.16
C ASN A 22 22.01 -39.61 5.38
N ARG A 23 20.74 -39.83 5.71
CA ARG A 23 19.65 -38.91 5.39
C ARG A 23 19.97 -37.58 6.08
N LEU A 24 20.47 -36.62 5.30
CA LEU A 24 20.45 -35.22 5.68
C LEU A 24 18.98 -34.78 5.71
N ALA A 25 18.37 -34.85 6.89
CA ALA A 25 17.23 -34.01 7.18
C ALA A 25 17.70 -32.55 7.09
N PRO A 26 16.99 -31.64 6.40
CA PRO A 26 17.28 -30.22 6.51
C PRO A 26 17.03 -29.83 7.97
N GLY A 27 18.09 -29.43 8.67
CA GLY A 27 17.96 -28.81 9.97
C GLY A 27 17.07 -27.58 9.83
N VAL A 28 15.99 -27.52 10.62
CA VAL A 28 15.22 -26.29 10.81
C VAL A 28 16.20 -25.25 11.32
N ALA A 29 16.55 -24.28 10.47
CA ALA A 29 17.43 -23.19 10.84
C ALA A 29 16.83 -22.48 12.07
N LYS A 30 17.62 -22.33 13.13
CA LYS A 30 17.25 -21.58 14.36
C LYS A 30 17.19 -20.05 14.13
N GLY A 31 16.94 -19.61 12.91
CA GLY A 31 16.81 -18.20 12.56
C GLY A 31 15.34 -17.78 12.50
N GLY A 32 15.06 -16.51 12.77
CA GLY A 32 13.76 -15.91 12.50
C GLY A 32 13.44 -15.89 11.00
N PRO A 33 12.20 -15.50 10.61
CA PRO A 33 11.86 -15.29 9.22
C PRO A 33 12.84 -14.33 8.53
N GLY A 34 13.39 -14.75 7.39
CA GLY A 34 14.28 -13.90 6.58
C GLY A 34 15.73 -13.79 7.03
N ASP A 35 16.17 -14.45 8.10
CA ASP A 35 17.57 -14.42 8.58
C ASP A 35 18.56 -14.79 7.47
N ALA A 36 18.22 -15.80 6.67
CA ALA A 36 19.03 -16.25 5.54
C ALA A 36 19.11 -15.22 4.40
N CYS A 37 18.16 -14.29 4.31
CA CYS A 37 18.13 -13.23 3.31
C CYS A 37 18.92 -11.98 3.74
N ARG A 38 19.01 -11.69 5.05
CA ARG A 38 19.74 -10.53 5.58
C ARG A 38 21.25 -10.57 5.33
N ARG A 39 21.80 -11.72 4.91
CA ARG A 39 23.19 -11.84 4.45
C ARG A 39 23.43 -11.19 3.08
N PHE A 40 22.38 -10.98 2.29
CA PHE A 40 22.44 -10.30 1.00
C PHE A 40 22.20 -8.80 1.19
N ALA A 41 22.44 -8.01 0.15
CA ALA A 41 22.15 -6.58 0.12
C ALA A 41 21.34 -6.23 -1.14
N ASP A 42 20.64 -5.09 -1.09
CA ASP A 42 19.94 -4.47 -2.21
C ASP A 42 19.04 -5.48 -2.97
N GLU A 43 19.12 -5.49 -4.30
CA GLU A 43 18.34 -6.36 -5.19
C GLU A 43 18.45 -7.86 -4.82
N ALA A 44 19.62 -8.32 -4.39
CA ALA A 44 19.79 -9.73 -3.99
C ALA A 44 19.02 -10.05 -2.71
N ARG A 45 18.95 -9.11 -1.75
CA ARG A 45 18.11 -9.26 -0.55
C ARG A 45 16.63 -9.24 -0.93
N ARG A 46 16.23 -8.29 -1.78
CA ARG A 46 14.84 -8.18 -2.25
C ARG A 46 14.37 -9.43 -3.01
N THR A 47 15.24 -9.99 -3.84
CA THR A 47 14.99 -11.26 -4.55
C THR A 47 14.82 -12.41 -3.56
N CYS A 48 15.68 -12.50 -2.54
CA CYS A 48 15.57 -13.53 -1.51
C CYS A 48 14.26 -13.43 -0.72
N TYR A 49 13.84 -12.23 -0.32
CA TYR A 49 12.55 -12.04 0.35
C TYR A 49 11.38 -12.41 -0.55
N SER A 50 11.42 -12.01 -1.82
CA SER A 50 10.39 -12.38 -2.80
C SER A 50 10.25 -13.90 -2.94
N GLN A 51 11.37 -14.63 -3.04
CA GLN A 51 11.37 -16.09 -3.10
C GLN A 51 10.82 -16.72 -1.81
N LEU A 52 11.23 -16.21 -0.64
CA LEU A 52 10.71 -16.67 0.64
C LEU A 52 9.18 -16.51 0.70
N LEU A 53 8.66 -15.33 0.38
CA LEU A 53 7.22 -15.04 0.42
C LEU A 53 6.44 -15.93 -0.57
N SER A 54 6.96 -16.13 -1.79
CA SER A 54 6.39 -17.06 -2.78
C SER A 54 6.33 -18.50 -2.26
N GLU A 55 7.41 -18.98 -1.63
CA GLU A 55 7.43 -20.33 -1.03
C GLU A 55 6.41 -20.47 0.10
N ARG A 56 6.29 -19.47 0.97
CA ARG A 56 5.31 -19.44 2.06
C ARG A 56 3.89 -19.45 1.51
N LEU A 57 3.60 -18.61 0.52
CA LEU A 57 2.32 -18.54 -0.17
C LEU A 57 1.94 -19.91 -0.76
N LYS A 58 2.82 -20.54 -1.55
CA LYS A 58 2.55 -21.82 -2.21
C LYS A 58 2.36 -22.99 -1.23
N ARG A 59 3.07 -22.98 -0.09
CA ARG A 59 3.05 -24.09 0.87
C ARG A 59 2.04 -23.94 1.98
N GLN A 60 1.74 -22.71 2.39
CA GLN A 60 0.98 -22.40 3.61
C GLN A 60 -0.18 -21.42 3.39
N GLY A 61 -0.26 -20.79 2.22
CA GLY A 61 -1.36 -19.90 1.82
C GLY A 61 -1.11 -18.42 2.09
N VAL A 62 -2.07 -17.60 1.68
CA VAL A 62 -1.98 -16.13 1.67
C VAL A 62 -1.75 -15.54 3.06
N ALA A 63 -2.54 -15.97 4.05
CA ALA A 63 -2.44 -15.46 5.42
C ALA A 63 -1.04 -15.68 6.02
N ASP A 64 -0.41 -16.81 5.70
CA ASP A 64 0.94 -17.12 6.16
C ASP A 64 2.03 -16.29 5.45
N ALA A 65 1.87 -16.04 4.14
CA ALA A 65 2.77 -15.16 3.40
C ALA A 65 2.70 -13.71 3.91
N VAL A 66 1.50 -13.19 4.19
CA VAL A 66 1.30 -11.86 4.77
C VAL A 66 1.90 -11.79 6.18
N ALA A 67 1.64 -12.77 7.05
CA ALA A 67 2.23 -12.81 8.39
C ALA A 67 3.77 -12.94 8.33
N THR A 68 4.31 -13.62 7.32
CA THR A 68 5.75 -13.66 7.09
C THR A 68 6.27 -12.27 6.73
N LEU A 69 5.59 -11.54 5.85
CA LEU A 69 5.95 -10.17 5.50
C LEU A 69 5.90 -9.22 6.70
N ASP A 70 4.90 -9.35 7.58
CA ASP A 70 4.84 -8.64 8.87
C ASP A 70 6.10 -8.87 9.70
N ALA A 71 6.51 -10.13 9.84
CA ALA A 71 7.71 -10.48 10.58
C ALA A 71 9.00 -9.94 9.92
N LEU A 72 9.06 -9.91 8.58
CA LEU A 72 10.18 -9.33 7.84
C LEU A 72 10.27 -7.82 8.07
N ALA A 73 9.16 -7.09 7.89
CA ALA A 73 9.09 -5.64 8.07
C ALA A 73 9.41 -5.22 9.51
N ALA A 74 9.01 -6.02 10.50
CA ALA A 74 9.36 -5.76 11.90
C ALA A 74 10.86 -5.94 12.20
N ALA A 75 11.56 -6.76 11.42
CA ALA A 75 12.95 -7.16 11.69
C ALA A 75 13.98 -6.47 10.78
N ASP A 76 13.59 -5.99 9.59
CA ASP A 76 14.48 -5.36 8.62
C ASP A 76 13.87 -4.04 8.10
N PRO A 77 14.50 -2.87 8.34
CA PRO A 77 14.06 -1.59 7.79
C PRO A 77 13.94 -1.55 6.27
N GLU A 78 14.79 -2.26 5.53
CA GLU A 78 14.71 -2.35 4.07
C GLU A 78 13.46 -3.13 3.63
N ALA A 79 13.09 -4.17 4.38
CA ALA A 79 11.84 -4.88 4.14
C ALA A 79 10.63 -4.00 4.48
N ALA A 80 10.70 -3.23 5.56
CA ALA A 80 9.65 -2.31 5.97
C ALA A 80 9.40 -1.19 4.95
N GLU A 81 10.46 -0.63 4.37
CA GLU A 81 10.39 0.39 3.32
C GLU A 81 9.65 -0.12 2.07
N HIS A 82 9.79 -1.41 1.78
CA HIS A 82 9.28 -2.06 0.57
C HIS A 82 8.09 -3.01 0.82
N ALA A 83 7.51 -2.97 2.02
CA ALA A 83 6.53 -3.96 2.44
C ALA A 83 5.22 -3.85 1.65
N HIS A 84 4.84 -2.63 1.25
CA HIS A 84 3.67 -2.43 0.39
C HIS A 84 3.82 -3.16 -0.95
N GLU A 85 4.99 -3.03 -1.59
CA GLU A 85 5.28 -3.63 -2.89
C GLU A 85 5.42 -5.16 -2.80
N TYR A 86 5.98 -5.69 -1.71
CA TYR A 86 5.94 -7.13 -1.46
C TYR A 86 4.50 -7.64 -1.29
N ALA A 87 3.66 -6.87 -0.59
CA ALA A 87 2.25 -7.24 -0.41
C ALA A 87 1.54 -7.32 -1.77
N HIS A 88 1.73 -6.36 -2.68
CA HIS A 88 1.24 -6.46 -4.07
C HIS A 88 1.66 -7.78 -4.73
N GLY A 89 2.95 -8.13 -4.66
CA GLY A 89 3.43 -9.36 -5.28
C GLY A 89 2.82 -10.64 -4.68
N ILE A 90 2.56 -10.68 -3.36
CA ILE A 90 1.80 -11.77 -2.72
C ILE A 90 0.41 -11.88 -3.35
N GLY A 91 -0.29 -10.76 -3.52
CA GLY A 91 -1.62 -10.72 -4.12
C GLY A 91 -1.66 -11.19 -5.57
N ILE A 92 -0.69 -10.75 -6.38
CA ILE A 92 -0.56 -11.14 -7.79
C ILE A 92 -0.37 -12.65 -7.91
N GLU A 93 0.56 -13.21 -7.14
CA GLU A 93 0.83 -14.64 -7.17
C GLU A 93 -0.34 -15.45 -6.58
N ALA A 94 -1.02 -14.92 -5.56
CA ALA A 94 -2.19 -15.56 -4.96
C ALA A 94 -3.34 -15.73 -5.98
N PHE A 95 -3.58 -14.73 -6.83
CA PHE A 95 -4.58 -14.82 -7.90
C PHE A 95 -4.26 -15.94 -8.90
N GLY A 96 -2.97 -16.16 -9.19
CA GLY A 96 -2.51 -17.27 -10.03
C GLY A 96 -2.77 -18.66 -9.42
N ILE A 97 -2.91 -18.75 -8.10
CA ILE A 97 -3.25 -19.99 -7.37
C ILE A 97 -4.77 -20.17 -7.26
N SER A 98 -5.50 -19.08 -6.99
CA SER A 98 -6.95 -19.08 -6.83
C SER A 98 -7.56 -17.80 -7.37
N THR A 99 -8.55 -17.94 -8.25
CA THR A 99 -9.31 -16.80 -8.81
C THR A 99 -10.49 -16.37 -7.92
N ASP A 100 -10.62 -16.93 -6.71
CA ASP A 100 -11.61 -16.49 -5.71
C ASP A 100 -11.14 -15.20 -5.03
N ILE A 101 -11.55 -14.06 -5.61
CA ILE A 101 -11.17 -12.73 -5.14
C ILE A 101 -11.69 -12.45 -3.73
N PRO A 102 -12.99 -12.65 -3.39
CA PRO A 102 -13.47 -12.43 -2.03
C PRO A 102 -12.74 -13.24 -0.96
N ALA A 103 -12.47 -14.53 -1.20
CA ALA A 103 -11.74 -15.36 -0.25
C ALA A 103 -10.29 -14.88 -0.08
N THR A 104 -9.62 -14.56 -1.20
CA THR A 104 -8.23 -14.06 -1.18
C THR A 104 -8.14 -12.70 -0.48
N PHE A 105 -9.08 -11.78 -0.74
CA PHE A 105 -9.16 -10.48 -0.06
C PHE A 105 -9.28 -10.60 1.45
N THR A 106 -10.08 -11.58 1.90
CA THR A 106 -10.24 -11.87 3.33
C THR A 106 -8.92 -12.36 3.93
N ALA A 107 -8.21 -13.25 3.22
CA ALA A 107 -6.93 -13.80 3.67
C ALA A 107 -5.77 -12.78 3.63
N CYS A 108 -5.83 -11.77 2.75
CA CYS A 108 -4.83 -10.71 2.66
C CYS A 108 -4.78 -9.80 3.90
N GLY A 109 -5.92 -9.53 4.55
CA GLY A 109 -6.00 -8.49 5.59
C GLY A 109 -5.75 -7.06 5.07
N ASP A 110 -5.55 -6.11 5.99
CA ASP A 110 -5.38 -4.67 5.69
C ASP A 110 -3.91 -4.19 5.70
N GLY A 111 -2.97 -5.07 6.07
CA GLY A 111 -1.56 -4.74 6.26
C GLY A 111 -0.90 -4.11 5.03
N PHE A 112 0.06 -3.22 5.29
CA PHE A 112 0.85 -2.52 4.26
C PHE A 112 -0.02 -1.81 3.21
N SER A 113 -0.94 -0.96 3.66
CA SER A 113 -1.89 -0.22 2.81
C SER A 113 -2.68 -1.14 1.86
N SER A 114 -3.09 -2.32 2.36
CA SER A 114 -3.83 -3.34 1.61
C SER A 114 -3.18 -3.80 0.30
N GLY A 115 -1.84 -3.72 0.19
CA GLY A 115 -1.13 -4.03 -1.05
C GLY A 115 -1.45 -5.42 -1.63
N CYS A 116 -1.66 -6.43 -0.77
CA CYS A 116 -2.09 -7.78 -1.19
C CYS A 116 -3.42 -7.78 -1.92
N ARG A 117 -4.40 -6.97 -1.48
CA ARG A 117 -5.69 -6.87 -2.18
C ARG A 117 -5.53 -6.17 -3.54
N HIS A 118 -4.72 -5.13 -3.62
CA HIS A 118 -4.41 -4.47 -4.90
C HIS A 118 -3.77 -5.43 -5.88
N GLY A 119 -2.79 -6.23 -5.44
CA GLY A 119 -2.12 -7.23 -6.27
C GLY A 119 -3.07 -8.26 -6.88
N VAL A 120 -4.08 -8.70 -6.13
CA VAL A 120 -5.12 -9.62 -6.65
C VAL A 120 -5.90 -8.97 -7.80
N ILE A 121 -6.26 -7.69 -7.66
CA ILE A 121 -7.00 -6.96 -8.69
C ILE A 121 -6.10 -6.64 -9.89
N GLN A 122 -4.83 -6.29 -9.67
CA GLN A 122 -3.83 -6.13 -10.72
C GLN A 122 -3.75 -7.38 -11.60
N ALA A 123 -3.52 -8.56 -10.99
CA ALA A 123 -3.46 -9.82 -11.71
C ALA A 123 -4.76 -10.21 -12.42
N TYR A 124 -5.91 -9.85 -11.86
CA TYR A 124 -7.19 -9.99 -12.55
C TYR A 124 -7.20 -9.21 -13.88
N PHE A 125 -6.81 -7.93 -13.88
CA PHE A 125 -6.82 -7.14 -15.11
C PHE A 125 -5.72 -7.54 -16.09
N GLU A 126 -4.52 -7.90 -15.61
CA GLU A 126 -3.43 -8.39 -16.48
C GLU A 126 -3.76 -9.71 -17.19
N SER A 127 -4.66 -10.53 -16.63
CA SER A 127 -5.12 -11.77 -17.27
C SER A 127 -6.06 -11.57 -18.48
N ARG A 128 -6.31 -10.32 -18.89
CA ARG A 128 -7.27 -9.95 -19.93
C ARG A 128 -6.58 -9.18 -21.06
N ASP A 129 -7.15 -9.27 -22.26
CA ASP A 129 -6.73 -8.43 -23.40
C ASP A 129 -7.45 -7.08 -23.42
N LYS A 130 -8.69 -7.05 -22.89
CA LYS A 130 -9.58 -5.89 -22.80
C LYS A 130 -10.65 -6.13 -21.75
N VAL A 131 -11.37 -5.09 -21.36
CA VAL A 131 -12.49 -5.18 -20.43
C VAL A 131 -13.76 -4.60 -21.03
N THR A 132 -14.89 -5.01 -20.46
CA THR A 132 -16.22 -4.47 -20.77
C THR A 132 -16.85 -3.87 -19.52
N GLN A 133 -17.83 -2.98 -19.71
CA GLN A 133 -18.54 -2.37 -18.59
C GLN A 133 -19.12 -3.39 -17.60
N PRO A 134 -19.80 -4.48 -18.02
CA PRO A 134 -20.31 -5.47 -17.07
C PRO A 134 -19.22 -6.15 -16.23
N GLU A 135 -18.03 -6.39 -16.80
CA GLU A 135 -16.92 -7.02 -16.06
C GLU A 135 -16.35 -6.07 -15.00
N VAL A 136 -16.10 -4.82 -15.38
CA VAL A 136 -15.62 -3.77 -14.48
C VAL A 136 -16.61 -3.53 -13.35
N GLU A 137 -17.90 -3.39 -13.66
CA GLU A 137 -18.94 -3.15 -12.66
C GLU A 137 -19.12 -4.35 -11.74
N ALA A 138 -19.02 -5.59 -12.25
CA ALA A 138 -19.25 -6.81 -11.46
C ALA A 138 -18.13 -7.12 -10.46
N LEU A 139 -16.88 -6.76 -10.76
CA LEU A 139 -15.70 -7.17 -10.01
C LEU A 139 -15.79 -6.88 -8.50
N CYS A 140 -16.22 -5.68 -8.13
CA CYS A 140 -16.27 -5.23 -6.74
C CYS A 140 -17.65 -5.35 -6.08
N GLN A 141 -18.67 -5.87 -6.78
CA GLN A 141 -20.02 -6.07 -6.23
C GLN A 141 -20.08 -6.93 -4.96
N PRO A 142 -19.23 -7.96 -4.79
CA PRO A 142 -19.20 -8.72 -3.53
C PRO A 142 -18.94 -7.85 -2.29
N PHE A 143 -18.30 -6.69 -2.46
CA PHE A 143 -17.95 -5.77 -1.36
C PHE A 143 -18.96 -4.62 -1.16
N LYS A 144 -20.05 -4.59 -1.93
CA LYS A 144 -21.09 -3.55 -1.83
C LYS A 144 -22.30 -3.95 -0.98
N GLN A 145 -22.24 -5.08 -0.29
CA GLN A 145 -23.38 -5.58 0.49
C GLN A 145 -23.71 -4.64 1.67
N PRO A 146 -24.98 -4.54 2.11
CA PRO A 146 -25.33 -3.77 3.30
C PRO A 146 -24.51 -4.18 4.52
N GLY A 147 -23.90 -3.21 5.20
CA GLY A 147 -23.01 -3.47 6.34
C GLY A 147 -21.60 -3.94 5.97
N ALA A 148 -21.28 -4.09 4.68
CA ALA A 148 -19.92 -4.33 4.23
C ALA A 148 -19.01 -3.14 4.56
N SER A 149 -17.73 -3.45 4.77
CA SER A 149 -16.71 -2.44 5.02
C SER A 149 -16.48 -1.60 3.76
N ARG A 150 -16.71 -0.30 3.85
CA ARG A 150 -16.43 0.64 2.76
C ARG A 150 -14.92 0.73 2.47
N TRP A 151 -14.09 0.47 3.47
CA TRP A 151 -12.65 0.28 3.31
C TRP A 151 -12.31 -0.87 2.36
N VAL A 152 -12.92 -2.05 2.53
CA VAL A 152 -12.65 -3.19 1.62
C VAL A 152 -13.12 -2.89 0.20
N LEU A 153 -14.28 -2.23 0.05
CA LEU A 153 -14.74 -1.77 -1.25
C LEU A 153 -13.74 -0.80 -1.88
N PHE A 154 -13.26 0.20 -1.13
CA PHE A 154 -12.24 1.15 -1.56
C PHE A 154 -11.00 0.42 -2.10
N GLN A 155 -10.46 -0.56 -1.38
CA GLN A 155 -9.29 -1.33 -1.85
C GLN A 155 -9.56 -2.06 -3.17
N CYS A 156 -10.79 -2.56 -3.39
CA CYS A 156 -11.14 -3.20 -4.65
C CYS A 156 -11.17 -2.20 -5.82
N VAL A 157 -11.90 -1.08 -5.67
CA VAL A 157 -12.06 -0.09 -6.75
C VAL A 157 -10.80 0.74 -6.97
N HIS A 158 -9.99 0.96 -5.93
CA HIS A 158 -8.67 1.57 -6.05
C HIS A 158 -7.71 0.62 -6.78
N GLY A 159 -7.62 -0.65 -6.34
CA GLY A 159 -6.83 -1.69 -7.01
C GLY A 159 -7.22 -1.90 -8.48
N MET A 160 -8.48 -1.64 -8.85
CA MET A 160 -8.94 -1.64 -10.24
C MET A 160 -8.23 -0.58 -11.08
N GLY A 161 -8.02 0.62 -10.53
CA GLY A 161 -7.22 1.66 -11.18
C GLY A 161 -5.79 1.21 -11.47
N HIS A 162 -5.15 0.53 -10.51
CA HIS A 162 -3.83 -0.06 -10.72
C HIS A 162 -3.86 -1.10 -11.84
N GLY A 163 -4.79 -2.06 -11.77
CA GLY A 163 -4.89 -3.14 -12.75
C GLY A 163 -5.20 -2.66 -14.16
N LEU A 164 -6.06 -1.65 -14.34
CA LEU A 164 -6.35 -1.06 -15.65
C LEU A 164 -5.12 -0.31 -16.22
N THR A 165 -4.34 0.36 -15.36
CA THR A 165 -3.07 0.97 -15.78
C THR A 165 -2.07 -0.08 -16.24
N MET A 166 -1.98 -1.21 -15.53
CA MET A 166 -1.13 -2.34 -15.94
C MET A 166 -1.63 -2.97 -17.25
N LEU A 167 -2.93 -3.27 -17.39
CA LEU A 167 -3.53 -3.81 -18.62
C LEU A 167 -3.12 -3.02 -19.88
N TYR A 168 -2.93 -1.70 -19.76
CA TYR A 168 -2.55 -0.84 -20.87
C TYR A 168 -1.08 -0.41 -20.87
N ALA A 169 -0.19 -1.18 -20.25
CA ALA A 169 1.25 -0.88 -20.21
C ALA A 169 1.55 0.55 -19.76
N HIS A 170 0.81 1.02 -18.75
CA HIS A 170 0.86 2.36 -18.19
C HIS A 170 0.45 3.50 -19.15
N ASP A 171 -0.36 3.22 -20.18
CA ASP A 171 -1.14 4.23 -20.90
C ASP A 171 -2.30 4.73 -20.03
N LEU A 172 -1.99 5.73 -19.20
CA LEU A 172 -2.90 6.29 -18.21
C LEU A 172 -4.23 6.81 -18.82
N PRO A 173 -4.27 7.56 -19.94
CA PRO A 173 -5.53 7.94 -20.58
C PRO A 173 -6.46 6.77 -20.90
N ARG A 174 -5.92 5.63 -21.34
CA ARG A 174 -6.73 4.42 -21.61
C ARG A 174 -7.27 3.82 -20.31
N ALA A 175 -6.45 3.74 -19.27
CA ALA A 175 -6.89 3.26 -17.96
C ALA A 175 -8.01 4.13 -17.36
N LEU A 176 -7.88 5.46 -17.45
CA LEU A 176 -8.90 6.41 -17.00
C LEU A 176 -10.21 6.28 -17.80
N THR A 177 -10.11 6.00 -19.10
CA THR A 177 -11.29 5.73 -19.96
C THR A 177 -12.03 4.47 -19.50
N ASP A 178 -11.32 3.45 -19.04
CA ASP A 178 -11.96 2.23 -18.52
C ASP A 178 -12.46 2.38 -17.09
N CYS A 179 -11.86 3.24 -16.28
CA CYS A 179 -12.47 3.68 -15.02
C CYS A 179 -13.83 4.37 -15.26
N ASP A 180 -14.03 5.04 -16.40
CA ASP A 180 -15.31 5.67 -16.76
C ASP A 180 -16.44 4.66 -17.00
N LEU A 181 -16.13 3.36 -17.10
CA LEU A 181 -17.14 2.31 -17.19
C LEU A 181 -17.88 2.08 -15.86
N LEU A 182 -17.30 2.51 -14.73
CA LEU A 182 -17.96 2.44 -13.42
C LEU A 182 -19.09 3.45 -13.33
N SER A 183 -20.28 2.96 -12.96
CA SER A 183 -21.49 3.78 -12.91
C SER A 183 -21.51 4.70 -11.70
N ASP A 184 -21.10 4.17 -10.53
CA ASP A 184 -21.05 4.93 -9.28
C ASP A 184 -19.91 5.95 -9.29
N GLY A 185 -20.19 7.17 -8.83
CA GLY A 185 -19.23 8.26 -8.87
C GLY A 185 -18.07 8.11 -7.89
N TRP A 186 -18.31 7.49 -6.73
CA TRP A 186 -17.27 7.29 -5.72
C TRP A 186 -16.35 6.12 -6.11
N ASP A 187 -16.91 5.05 -6.69
CA ASP A 187 -16.10 3.96 -7.24
C ASP A 187 -15.17 4.47 -8.35
N ARG A 188 -15.73 5.29 -9.26
CA ARG A 188 -14.99 5.86 -10.38
C ARG A 188 -13.86 6.79 -9.93
N GLU A 189 -14.14 7.68 -8.96
CA GLU A 189 -13.09 8.54 -8.39
C GLU A 189 -11.98 7.72 -7.70
N SER A 190 -12.35 6.64 -7.02
CA SER A 190 -11.39 5.74 -6.36
C SER A 190 -10.52 4.98 -7.37
N CYS A 191 -11.12 4.55 -8.48
CA CYS A 191 -10.41 3.96 -9.63
C CYS A 191 -9.43 4.94 -10.25
N TYR A 192 -9.81 6.20 -10.47
CA TYR A 192 -8.87 7.21 -10.94
C TYR A 192 -7.68 7.37 -9.99
N GLY A 193 -7.94 7.40 -8.67
CA GLY A 193 -6.88 7.49 -7.66
C GLY A 193 -5.83 6.38 -7.80
N GLY A 194 -6.28 5.13 -7.95
CA GLY A 194 -5.37 3.99 -8.16
C GLY A 194 -4.63 4.06 -9.50
N ALA A 195 -5.29 4.53 -10.56
CA ALA A 195 -4.67 4.67 -11.88
C ALA A 195 -3.55 5.74 -11.87
N PHE A 196 -3.80 6.90 -11.25
CA PHE A 196 -2.79 7.94 -11.08
C PHE A 196 -1.66 7.48 -10.16
N MET A 197 -1.97 6.77 -9.07
CA MET A 197 -0.96 6.23 -8.16
C MET A 197 -0.01 5.27 -8.89
N GLU A 198 -0.56 4.29 -9.61
CA GLU A 198 0.23 3.34 -10.40
C GLU A 198 1.08 4.05 -11.46
N SER A 199 0.51 5.03 -12.17
CA SER A 199 1.24 5.79 -13.20
C SER A 199 2.41 6.58 -12.62
N VAL A 200 2.21 7.22 -11.46
CA VAL A 200 3.26 7.96 -10.76
C VAL A 200 4.33 7.03 -10.21
N ILE A 201 3.95 5.93 -9.54
CA ILE A 201 4.91 4.96 -8.99
C ILE A 201 5.80 4.38 -10.10
N ASN A 202 5.21 3.95 -11.22
CA ASN A 202 5.95 3.46 -12.37
C ASN A 202 6.94 4.52 -12.92
N ALA A 203 6.56 5.79 -12.92
CA ALA A 203 7.41 6.86 -13.41
C ALA A 203 8.54 7.25 -12.44
N THR A 204 8.31 7.17 -11.13
CA THR A 204 9.28 7.60 -10.10
C THR A 204 10.13 6.48 -9.52
N ALA A 205 9.69 5.23 -9.61
CA ALA A 205 10.31 4.06 -9.01
C ALA A 205 10.16 2.78 -9.88
N PRO A 206 10.67 2.75 -11.12
CA PRO A 206 10.40 1.69 -12.11
C PRO A 206 10.95 0.28 -11.77
N HIS A 207 11.79 0.15 -10.73
CA HIS A 207 12.36 -1.13 -10.28
C HIS A 207 11.77 -1.61 -8.94
N HIS A 208 10.50 -1.30 -8.68
CA HIS A 208 9.86 -1.62 -7.41
C HIS A 208 9.57 -3.13 -7.25
N PRO A 209 9.66 -3.71 -6.04
CA PRO A 209 9.62 -5.16 -5.80
C PRO A 209 8.40 -5.91 -6.33
N ALA A 210 7.25 -5.25 -6.45
CA ALA A 210 6.05 -5.87 -7.02
C ALA A 210 6.29 -6.38 -8.45
N THR A 211 7.11 -5.68 -9.24
CA THR A 211 7.51 -6.13 -10.59
C THR A 211 8.37 -7.40 -10.56
N MET A 212 9.16 -7.63 -9.49
CA MET A 212 9.99 -8.85 -9.37
C MET A 212 9.19 -10.09 -8.97
N LEU A 213 8.15 -9.92 -8.14
CA LEU A 213 7.18 -10.99 -7.84
C LEU A 213 6.28 -11.26 -9.05
N ALA A 214 5.83 -10.21 -9.75
CA ALA A 214 5.07 -10.33 -10.99
C ALA A 214 5.88 -10.98 -12.13
N ALA A 215 7.20 -10.77 -12.21
CA ALA A 215 8.07 -11.38 -13.23
C ALA A 215 8.17 -12.92 -13.13
N GLN A 216 7.78 -13.52 -12.00
CA GLN A 216 7.65 -14.97 -11.86
C GLN A 216 6.30 -15.49 -12.39
N SER A 217 5.32 -14.61 -12.57
CA SER A 217 4.06 -14.87 -13.24
C SER A 217 4.24 -14.62 -14.74
N HIS A 218 3.99 -15.64 -15.56
CA HIS A 218 4.39 -15.72 -16.98
C HIS A 218 3.69 -14.75 -17.97
N HIS A 219 3.26 -13.56 -17.56
CA HIS A 219 2.57 -12.61 -18.43
C HIS A 219 3.50 -11.44 -18.80
N HIS A 220 4.13 -11.54 -19.96
CA HIS A 220 4.85 -10.43 -20.57
C HIS A 220 3.87 -9.40 -21.10
N MET A 221 3.96 -8.16 -20.58
CA MET A 221 3.25 -6.99 -21.08
C MET A 221 3.59 -6.78 -22.56
N MET A 222 2.62 -6.98 -23.44
CA MET A 222 2.77 -6.78 -24.88
C MET A 222 2.46 -5.32 -25.22
N GLY A 223 3.49 -4.47 -25.31
CA GLY A 223 3.38 -3.13 -25.87
C GLY A 223 4.03 -2.05 -25.00
N GLY A 224 4.80 -1.14 -25.62
CA GLY A 224 5.27 0.07 -24.96
C GLY A 224 4.21 1.17 -25.04
N THR A 225 4.02 1.93 -23.96
CA THR A 225 3.21 3.15 -24.01
C THR A 225 3.98 4.31 -24.63
N THR A 226 3.27 5.19 -25.34
CA THR A 226 3.80 6.49 -25.78
C THR A 226 3.41 7.63 -24.83
N PHE A 227 2.59 7.32 -23.82
CA PHE A 227 2.19 8.29 -22.81
C PHE A 227 3.42 8.68 -21.98
N LYS A 228 3.75 9.96 -22.00
CA LYS A 228 4.72 10.55 -21.09
C LYS A 228 4.03 10.67 -19.73
N ALA A 229 4.60 10.14 -18.65
CA ALA A 229 4.00 10.19 -17.31
C ALA A 229 4.45 11.42 -16.50
N MET A 230 5.65 11.95 -16.76
CA MET A 230 6.19 13.14 -16.08
C MET A 230 6.90 14.05 -17.08
N ASP A 231 6.88 15.37 -16.84
CA ASP A 231 7.61 16.35 -17.64
C ASP A 231 8.46 17.28 -16.76
N ALA A 232 9.78 17.23 -16.92
CA ALA A 232 10.69 18.10 -16.19
C ALA A 232 10.47 19.60 -16.51
N ALA A 233 9.89 19.93 -17.68
CA ALA A 233 9.55 21.30 -18.05
C ALA A 233 8.22 21.78 -17.45
N ASP A 234 7.36 20.86 -16.99
CA ASP A 234 6.07 21.17 -16.39
C ASP A 234 5.81 20.33 -15.13
N PRO A 235 6.13 20.85 -13.93
CA PRO A 235 5.86 20.17 -12.66
C PRO A 235 4.38 19.89 -12.38
N LEU A 236 3.43 20.43 -13.17
CA LEU A 236 2.00 20.13 -13.09
C LEU A 236 1.57 19.01 -14.04
N TYR A 237 2.47 18.52 -14.89
CA TYR A 237 2.22 17.40 -15.78
C TYR A 237 2.19 16.08 -14.97
N PRO A 238 1.25 15.16 -15.24
CA PRO A 238 0.32 15.16 -16.36
C PRO A 238 -0.99 15.92 -16.08
N CYS A 239 -1.27 16.33 -14.84
CA CYS A 239 -2.55 16.97 -14.50
C CYS A 239 -2.85 18.25 -15.31
N SER A 240 -1.81 18.95 -15.80
CA SER A 240 -1.97 20.12 -16.66
C SER A 240 -2.63 19.84 -18.01
N ILE A 241 -2.60 18.59 -18.50
CA ILE A 241 -3.20 18.17 -19.78
C ILE A 241 -4.42 17.28 -19.60
N MET A 242 -4.74 16.87 -18.37
CA MET A 242 -5.85 15.97 -18.10
C MET A 242 -7.20 16.68 -18.21
N ALA A 243 -8.23 15.93 -18.60
CA ALA A 243 -9.61 16.42 -18.61
C ALA A 243 -10.08 16.79 -17.20
N GLU A 244 -10.99 17.77 -17.12
CA GLU A 244 -11.50 18.32 -15.85
C GLU A 244 -11.98 17.24 -14.86
N ARG A 245 -12.66 16.21 -15.37
CA ARG A 245 -13.20 15.11 -14.56
C ARG A 245 -12.14 14.33 -13.79
N TYR A 246 -10.89 14.29 -14.28
CA TYR A 246 -9.80 13.53 -13.66
C TYR A 246 -8.93 14.38 -12.73
N LEU A 247 -9.12 15.71 -12.71
CA LEU A 247 -8.17 16.59 -12.01
C LEU A 247 -8.17 16.40 -10.51
N ASN A 248 -9.29 16.03 -9.88
CA ASN A 248 -9.31 15.79 -8.45
C ASN A 248 -8.36 14.64 -8.08
N ALA A 249 -8.61 13.42 -8.57
CA ALA A 249 -7.69 12.28 -8.39
C ALA A 249 -6.26 12.56 -8.86
N CYS A 250 -6.07 13.26 -9.98
CA CYS A 250 -4.74 13.60 -10.48
C CYS A 250 -3.96 14.46 -9.47
N TYR A 251 -4.56 15.57 -9.02
CA TYR A 251 -3.90 16.47 -8.09
C TYR A 251 -3.75 15.88 -6.69
N GLN A 252 -4.43 14.78 -6.33
CA GLN A 252 -4.16 14.03 -5.10
C GLN A 252 -2.81 13.27 -5.12
N MET A 253 -2.23 13.05 -6.30
CA MET A 253 -0.93 12.39 -6.47
C MET A 253 0.17 13.29 -7.06
N GLN A 254 -0.16 14.52 -7.48
CA GLN A 254 0.76 15.36 -8.26
C GLN A 254 2.04 15.76 -7.53
N THR A 255 2.03 15.90 -6.20
CA THR A 255 3.25 16.32 -5.49
C THR A 255 4.33 15.25 -5.48
N SER A 256 4.01 13.98 -5.71
CA SER A 256 5.02 12.93 -5.83
C SER A 256 5.88 13.15 -7.07
N VAL A 257 5.26 13.59 -8.18
CA VAL A 257 5.97 14.01 -9.39
C VAL A 257 6.82 15.25 -9.11
N MET A 258 6.24 16.27 -8.47
CA MET A 258 6.96 17.51 -8.14
C MET A 258 8.19 17.24 -7.26
N LEU A 259 8.04 16.39 -6.25
CA LEU A 259 9.09 16.03 -5.30
C LEU A 259 10.15 15.14 -5.96
N ASN A 260 9.78 14.26 -6.87
CA ASN A 260 10.75 13.52 -7.67
C ASN A 260 11.60 14.47 -8.53
N LEU A 261 10.96 15.38 -9.26
CA LEU A 261 11.62 16.33 -10.16
C LEU A 261 12.52 17.34 -9.43
N ASN A 262 12.17 17.74 -8.20
CA ASN A 262 12.90 18.75 -7.43
C ASN A 262 13.78 18.17 -6.32
N HIS A 263 13.97 16.85 -6.30
CA HIS A 263 14.80 16.12 -5.32
C HIS A 263 14.32 16.29 -3.85
N GLY A 264 13.00 16.25 -3.64
CA GLY A 264 12.39 16.19 -2.31
C GLY A 264 12.21 17.55 -1.63
N ASN A 265 12.33 18.66 -2.37
CA ASN A 265 12.17 19.99 -1.80
C ASN A 265 10.68 20.32 -1.59
N ILE A 266 10.21 20.14 -0.36
CA ILE A 266 8.82 20.41 0.06
C ILE A 266 8.38 21.86 -0.23
N GLY A 267 9.27 22.84 -0.01
CA GLY A 267 8.95 24.25 -0.21
C GLY A 267 8.74 24.60 -1.68
N ASP A 268 9.55 24.05 -2.57
CA ASP A 268 9.39 24.27 -4.01
C ASP A 268 8.24 23.45 -4.61
N ALA A 269 7.90 22.29 -4.03
CA ALA A 269 6.66 21.57 -4.36
C ALA A 269 5.42 22.38 -3.96
N ALA A 270 5.42 23.00 -2.77
CA ALA A 270 4.34 23.90 -2.34
C ALA A 270 4.13 25.07 -3.31
N LYS A 271 5.21 25.75 -3.73
CA LYS A 271 5.15 26.81 -4.76
C LYS A 271 4.62 26.31 -6.10
N SER A 272 4.93 25.05 -6.45
CA SER A 272 4.40 24.43 -7.66
C SER A 272 2.89 24.19 -7.55
N CYS A 273 2.37 23.77 -6.39
CA CYS A 273 0.93 23.67 -6.15
C CYS A 273 0.19 25.00 -6.30
N GLU A 274 0.81 26.15 -5.98
CA GLU A 274 0.19 27.48 -6.17
C GLU A 274 -0.07 27.81 -7.66
N ARG A 275 0.63 27.14 -8.58
CA ARG A 275 0.41 27.30 -10.03
C ARG A 275 -0.73 26.42 -10.56
N ALA A 276 -1.22 25.46 -9.79
CA ALA A 276 -2.35 24.63 -10.20
C ALA A 276 -3.62 25.49 -10.38
N PRO A 277 -4.60 25.03 -11.19
CA PRO A 277 -5.88 25.72 -11.32
C PRO A 277 -6.52 25.93 -9.96
N VAL A 278 -7.07 27.12 -9.71
CA VAL A 278 -7.53 27.57 -8.38
C VAL A 278 -8.40 26.52 -7.66
N ARG A 279 -9.32 25.87 -8.39
CA ARG A 279 -10.25 24.87 -7.85
C ARG A 279 -9.61 23.60 -7.30
N VAL A 280 -8.42 23.22 -7.78
CA VAL A 280 -7.69 22.01 -7.37
C VAL A 280 -6.43 22.30 -6.56
N ARG A 281 -6.12 23.58 -6.28
CA ARG A 281 -4.99 23.93 -5.40
C ARG A 281 -5.11 23.26 -4.03
N PRO A 282 -6.26 23.29 -3.32
CA PRO A 282 -6.38 22.58 -2.04
C PRO A 282 -6.03 21.10 -2.18
N VAL A 283 -6.47 20.45 -3.27
CA VAL A 283 -6.21 19.04 -3.54
C VAL A 283 -4.71 18.78 -3.77
N CYS A 284 -4.00 19.66 -4.48
CA CYS A 284 -2.55 19.59 -4.61
C CYS A 284 -1.84 19.68 -3.24
N PHE A 285 -2.32 20.55 -2.35
CA PHE A 285 -1.78 20.62 -0.99
C PHE A 285 -2.16 19.42 -0.12
N GLN A 286 -3.28 18.75 -0.37
CA GLN A 286 -3.58 17.44 0.22
C GLN A 286 -2.56 16.39 -0.24
N SER A 287 -2.21 16.38 -1.53
CA SER A 287 -1.11 15.54 -2.04
C SER A 287 0.20 15.82 -1.31
N LEU A 288 0.52 17.10 -1.09
CA LEU A 288 1.73 17.49 -0.36
C LEU A 288 1.73 16.92 1.06
N GLY A 289 0.60 17.03 1.76
CA GLY A 289 0.41 16.46 3.09
C GLY A 289 0.63 14.95 3.11
N ARG A 290 0.06 14.24 2.13
CA ARG A 290 0.26 12.79 1.94
C ARG A 290 1.74 12.47 1.78
N ASP A 291 2.44 13.12 0.85
CA ASP A 291 3.87 12.84 0.60
C ASP A 291 4.75 13.21 1.80
N ILE A 292 4.46 14.31 2.50
CA ILE A 292 5.21 14.69 3.71
C ILE A 292 5.20 13.54 4.73
N THR A 293 4.07 12.83 4.92
CA THR A 293 4.03 11.70 5.85
C THR A 293 5.04 10.61 5.48
N SER A 294 5.29 10.36 4.20
CA SER A 294 6.33 9.42 3.77
C SER A 294 7.74 9.96 4.05
N TYR A 295 8.00 11.23 3.73
CA TYR A 295 9.31 11.89 3.94
C TYR A 295 9.71 12.01 5.41
N THR A 296 8.73 12.03 6.32
CA THR A 296 8.95 12.13 7.77
C THR A 296 8.96 10.76 8.46
N SER A 297 8.88 9.67 7.69
CA SER A 297 8.65 8.32 8.23
C SER A 297 7.42 8.26 9.14
N ARG A 298 6.39 9.06 8.81
CA ARG A 298 5.10 9.23 9.50
C ARG A 298 5.21 9.82 10.91
N ASP A 299 6.30 10.53 11.21
CA ASP A 299 6.45 11.30 12.45
C ASP A 299 5.43 12.47 12.47
N PRO A 300 4.49 12.51 13.43
CA PRO A 300 3.43 13.52 13.43
C PRO A 300 3.94 14.96 13.59
N GLN A 301 4.97 15.17 14.41
CA GLN A 301 5.51 16.51 14.66
C GLN A 301 6.24 17.03 13.43
N LYS A 302 7.15 16.24 12.87
CA LYS A 302 7.88 16.61 11.64
C LYS A 302 6.91 16.84 10.48
N THR A 303 5.83 16.06 10.42
CA THR A 303 4.78 16.23 9.40
C THR A 303 4.09 17.58 9.56
N ALA A 304 3.72 17.97 10.78
CA ALA A 304 3.11 19.26 11.06
C ALA A 304 4.05 20.43 10.71
N ASP A 305 5.33 20.32 11.12
CA ASP A 305 6.37 21.33 10.85
C ASP A 305 6.60 21.52 9.33
N LEU A 306 6.63 20.43 8.56
CA LEU A 306 6.79 20.50 7.10
C LEU A 306 5.53 21.03 6.40
N CYS A 307 4.33 20.77 6.93
CA CYS A 307 3.11 21.36 6.40
C CYS A 307 3.09 22.90 6.53
N HIS A 308 3.89 23.51 7.43
CA HIS A 308 4.05 24.98 7.47
C HIS A 308 4.74 25.57 6.24
N LYS A 309 5.31 24.74 5.35
CA LYS A 309 5.77 25.18 4.02
C LYS A 309 4.61 25.52 3.09
N ALA A 310 3.42 25.00 3.34
CA ALA A 310 2.20 25.49 2.70
C ALA A 310 1.77 26.79 3.39
N ALA A 311 1.77 27.90 2.65
CA ALA A 311 1.26 29.17 3.15
C ALA A 311 -0.26 29.11 3.33
N GLU A 312 -0.80 29.97 4.19
CA GLU A 312 -2.24 30.19 4.25
C GLU A 312 -2.75 30.75 2.90
N PRO A 313 -3.94 30.35 2.43
CA PRO A 313 -4.96 29.55 3.12
C PRO A 313 -4.84 28.02 2.90
N TYR A 314 -3.70 27.51 2.40
CA TYR A 314 -3.56 26.12 1.94
C TYR A 314 -3.03 25.15 3.00
N ARG A 315 -2.46 25.66 4.09
CA ARG A 315 -1.95 24.84 5.20
C ARG A 315 -2.99 23.84 5.75
N PRO A 316 -4.28 24.21 5.96
CA PRO A 316 -5.30 23.24 6.37
C PRO A 316 -5.47 22.06 5.40
N ALA A 317 -5.27 22.28 4.10
CA ALA A 317 -5.35 21.21 3.11
C ALA A 317 -4.14 20.25 3.20
N CYS A 318 -2.97 20.75 3.60
CA CYS A 318 -1.84 19.89 3.93
C CYS A 318 -2.16 18.97 5.12
N TYR A 319 -2.76 19.52 6.18
CA TYR A 319 -3.20 18.70 7.32
C TYR A 319 -4.26 17.68 6.94
N PHE A 320 -5.21 18.06 6.09
CA PHE A 320 -6.23 17.17 5.54
C PHE A 320 -5.58 15.97 4.82
N GLY A 321 -4.62 16.21 3.93
CA GLY A 321 -3.94 15.12 3.23
C GLY A 321 -3.09 14.23 4.15
N ALA A 322 -2.35 14.85 5.06
CA ALA A 322 -1.48 14.14 6.00
C ALA A 322 -2.26 13.21 6.93
N VAL A 323 -3.37 13.67 7.51
CA VAL A 323 -4.15 12.86 8.44
C VAL A 323 -4.81 11.67 7.74
N LYS A 324 -5.30 11.83 6.50
CA LYS A 324 -5.87 10.73 5.73
C LYS A 324 -4.81 9.69 5.39
N ALA A 325 -3.65 10.13 4.93
CA ALA A 325 -2.52 9.24 4.66
C ALA A 325 -2.08 8.42 5.90
N LEU A 326 -2.08 9.00 7.10
CA LEU A 326 -1.77 8.28 8.34
C LEU A 326 -2.78 7.16 8.64
N VAL A 327 -4.05 7.37 8.32
CA VAL A 327 -5.07 6.31 8.41
C VAL A 327 -4.86 5.29 7.32
N ASP A 328 -4.66 5.71 6.08
CA ASP A 328 -4.52 4.82 4.92
C ASP A 328 -3.37 3.81 5.10
N TRP A 329 -2.25 4.27 5.66
CA TRP A 329 -1.07 3.45 5.93
C TRP A 329 -1.29 2.36 6.98
N THR A 330 -2.15 2.63 7.98
CA THR A 330 -2.27 1.76 9.16
C THR A 330 -3.60 1.04 9.26
N ALA A 331 -4.62 1.47 8.49
CA ALA A 331 -6.02 1.14 8.72
C ALA A 331 -6.48 1.38 10.17
N THR A 332 -5.84 2.32 10.87
CA THR A 332 -6.16 2.70 12.25
C THR A 332 -6.14 4.22 12.43
N THR A 333 -6.75 4.71 13.51
CA THR A 333 -6.89 6.15 13.75
C THR A 333 -5.87 6.72 14.74
N GLY A 334 -5.03 5.88 15.37
CA GLY A 334 -4.16 6.30 16.48
C GLY A 334 -3.18 7.41 16.11
N ALA A 335 -2.39 7.19 15.05
CA ALA A 335 -1.41 8.17 14.56
C ALA A 335 -2.09 9.45 14.05
N ALA A 336 -3.25 9.31 13.41
CA ALA A 336 -4.04 10.42 12.89
C ALA A 336 -4.58 11.33 14.03
N PHE A 337 -5.07 10.74 15.13
CA PHE A 337 -5.45 11.52 16.33
C PHE A 337 -4.26 12.24 16.94
N ALA A 338 -3.11 11.57 17.07
CA ALA A 338 -1.89 12.19 17.59
C ALA A 338 -1.47 13.40 16.73
N PHE A 339 -1.54 13.27 15.40
CA PHE A 339 -1.27 14.36 14.47
C PHE A 339 -2.26 15.52 14.62
N CYS A 340 -3.58 15.26 14.59
CA CYS A 340 -4.56 16.35 14.73
C CYS A 340 -4.49 17.07 16.07
N GLN A 341 -4.09 16.38 17.14
CA GLN A 341 -3.88 17.00 18.44
C GLN A 341 -2.73 18.03 18.42
N LEU A 342 -1.69 17.81 17.62
CA LEU A 342 -0.57 18.75 17.49
C LEU A 342 -0.99 20.07 16.82
N VAL A 343 -1.90 19.98 15.86
CA VAL A 343 -2.37 21.14 15.06
C VAL A 343 -3.73 21.67 15.53
N VAL A 344 -4.25 21.20 16.66
CA VAL A 344 -5.62 21.50 17.13
C VAL A 344 -5.86 22.99 17.38
N THR A 345 -4.82 23.72 17.78
CA THR A 345 -4.88 25.17 18.07
C THR A 345 -4.65 26.02 16.81
N GLU A 346 -4.24 25.42 15.70
CA GLU A 346 -4.09 26.12 14.43
C GLU A 346 -5.44 26.29 13.70
N ALA A 347 -5.53 27.24 12.77
CA ALA A 347 -6.74 27.45 11.97
C ALA A 347 -7.19 26.19 11.22
N GLY A 348 -6.24 25.32 10.85
CA GLY A 348 -6.49 24.03 10.20
C GLY A 348 -6.89 22.89 11.14
N GLY A 349 -6.90 23.07 12.46
CA GLY A 349 -7.26 22.03 13.43
C GLY A 349 -8.62 21.36 13.15
N PRO A 350 -9.72 22.13 13.00
CA PRO A 350 -11.02 21.56 12.62
C PRO A 350 -11.01 20.82 11.28
N THR A 351 -10.21 21.29 10.31
CA THR A 351 -10.07 20.61 9.00
C THR A 351 -9.40 19.25 9.15
N CYS A 352 -8.38 19.14 10.03
CA CYS A 352 -7.73 17.87 10.34
C CYS A 352 -8.72 16.86 10.94
N TYR A 353 -9.49 17.27 11.95
CA TYR A 353 -10.46 16.38 12.58
C TYR A 353 -11.63 16.02 11.65
N HIS A 354 -12.05 16.92 10.77
CA HIS A 354 -13.04 16.61 9.74
C HIS A 354 -12.55 15.51 8.79
N ALA A 355 -11.31 15.65 8.29
CA ALA A 355 -10.69 14.65 7.42
C ALA A 355 -10.50 13.29 8.12
N LEU A 356 -10.12 13.29 9.40
CA LEU A 356 -10.10 12.08 10.23
C LEU A 356 -11.49 11.46 10.36
N GLY A 357 -12.54 12.28 10.49
CA GLY A 357 -13.93 11.84 10.46
C GLY A 357 -14.29 11.12 9.16
N GLU A 358 -13.89 11.67 8.01
CA GLU A 358 -14.12 11.01 6.71
C GLU A 358 -13.49 9.61 6.65
N GLU A 359 -12.26 9.47 7.15
CA GLU A 359 -11.59 8.17 7.22
C GLU A 359 -12.25 7.21 8.21
N ILE A 360 -12.69 7.70 9.36
CA ILE A 360 -13.49 6.94 10.32
C ILE A 360 -14.77 6.40 9.65
N ALA A 361 -15.43 7.20 8.81
CA ALA A 361 -16.62 6.75 8.07
C ALA A 361 -16.30 5.70 7.00
N THR A 362 -15.10 5.73 6.42
CA THR A 362 -14.63 4.71 5.48
C THR A 362 -14.28 3.40 6.21
N LEU A 363 -13.59 3.48 7.35
CA LEU A 363 -13.17 2.32 8.13
C LEU A 363 -14.33 1.61 8.83
N LEU A 364 -15.26 2.38 9.43
CA LEU A 364 -16.28 1.86 10.33
C LEU A 364 -17.68 2.01 9.72
N ALA A 365 -18.45 0.92 9.69
CA ALA A 365 -19.82 0.95 9.18
C ALA A 365 -20.83 1.51 10.22
N SER A 366 -20.59 1.30 11.51
CA SER A 366 -21.54 1.59 12.59
C SER A 366 -21.44 3.02 13.10
N LEU A 367 -22.56 3.76 13.13
CA LEU A 367 -22.62 5.11 13.71
C LEU A 367 -22.15 5.15 15.18
N PRO A 368 -22.58 4.23 16.08
CA PRO A 368 -22.03 4.15 17.43
C PRO A 368 -20.50 3.99 17.50
N GLU A 369 -19.90 3.20 16.62
CA GLU A 369 -18.44 3.00 16.61
C GLU A 369 -17.73 4.26 16.11
N ARG A 370 -18.26 4.92 15.08
CA ARG A 370 -17.75 6.22 14.61
C ARG A 370 -17.82 7.28 15.70
N GLU A 371 -18.93 7.33 16.44
CA GLU A 371 -19.11 8.26 17.55
C GLU A 371 -18.09 8.00 18.66
N GLN A 372 -17.88 6.73 19.02
CA GLN A 372 -16.84 6.34 19.98
C GLN A 372 -15.45 6.78 19.54
N GLN A 373 -15.15 6.77 18.23
CA GLN A 373 -13.91 7.34 17.72
C GLN A 373 -13.88 8.86 17.85
N CYS A 374 -14.91 9.57 17.39
CA CYS A 374 -14.88 11.03 17.35
C CYS A 374 -14.82 11.69 18.73
N VAL A 375 -15.41 11.09 19.78
CA VAL A 375 -15.29 11.63 21.14
C VAL A 375 -13.84 11.62 21.68
N ARG A 376 -12.94 10.83 21.10
CA ARG A 376 -11.51 10.82 21.46
C ARG A 376 -10.81 12.13 21.12
N ALA A 377 -11.39 12.97 20.28
CA ALA A 377 -10.85 14.30 19.97
C ALA A 377 -10.81 15.22 21.20
N GLY A 378 -11.59 14.95 22.25
CA GLY A 378 -11.55 15.62 23.55
C GLY A 378 -12.12 17.04 23.58
N GLU A 379 -11.76 17.87 22.61
CA GLU A 379 -12.21 19.26 22.50
C GLU A 379 -13.54 19.38 21.75
N PRO A 380 -14.55 20.13 22.25
CA PRO A 380 -15.89 20.18 21.64
C PRO A 380 -15.90 20.49 20.14
N LYS A 381 -15.13 21.49 19.70
CA LYS A 381 -15.03 21.85 18.27
C LYS A 381 -14.39 20.76 17.41
N ALA A 382 -13.42 20.03 17.96
CA ALA A 382 -12.75 18.93 17.27
C ALA A 382 -13.67 17.70 17.17
N ILE A 383 -14.43 17.41 18.24
CA ILE A 383 -15.47 16.37 18.23
C ILE A 383 -16.51 16.68 17.16
N ASP A 384 -17.03 17.91 17.11
CA ASP A 384 -18.05 18.29 16.13
C ASP A 384 -17.51 18.24 14.69
N ALA A 385 -16.28 18.68 14.45
CA ALA A 385 -15.65 18.56 13.14
C ALA A 385 -15.48 17.09 12.71
N CYS A 386 -15.02 16.22 13.62
CA CYS A 386 -14.93 14.78 13.37
C CYS A 386 -16.30 14.17 13.09
N ARG A 387 -17.33 14.48 13.88
CA ARG A 387 -18.69 13.98 13.66
C ARG A 387 -19.23 14.37 12.28
N GLN A 388 -18.98 15.61 11.85
CA GLN A 388 -19.37 16.08 10.52
C GLN A 388 -18.70 15.25 9.43
N GLY A 389 -17.39 15.01 9.52
CA GLY A 389 -16.68 14.15 8.56
C GLY A 389 -17.14 12.70 8.60
N ALA A 390 -17.44 12.19 9.79
CA ALA A 390 -17.89 10.82 10.01
C ALA A 390 -19.36 10.57 9.60
N GLY A 391 -20.07 11.62 9.16
CA GLY A 391 -21.49 11.54 8.79
C GLY A 391 -22.41 11.28 9.99
N ILE A 392 -21.98 11.65 11.20
CA ILE A 392 -22.78 11.51 12.42
C ILE A 392 -23.72 12.71 12.51
N PRO A 393 -25.05 12.50 12.62
CA PRO A 393 -25.99 13.59 12.81
C PRO A 393 -25.64 14.35 14.09
N VAL A 394 -25.25 15.62 13.96
CA VAL A 394 -24.99 16.48 15.12
C VAL A 394 -26.33 16.98 15.63
N SER A 395 -26.70 16.60 16.87
CA SER A 395 -27.87 17.16 17.55
C SER A 395 -27.72 18.68 17.63
N ARG A 396 -28.64 19.43 17.01
CA ARG A 396 -28.65 20.89 17.04
C ARG A 396 -29.05 21.45 18.39
#